data_AF-A0A6U5LU52-F1
#
_entry.id   AF-A0A6U5LU52-F1
#
_cell.length_a   1.000
_cell.length_b   1.000
_cell.length_c   1.000
_cell.angle_alpha   90.00
_cell.angle_beta   90.00
_cell.angle_gamma   90.00
#
_symmetry.space_group_name_H-M   'P 1'
#
loop_
_entity.id
_entity.type
_entity.pdbx_description
1 polymer ?
#
loop_
_entity_poly.entity_id
_entity_poly.type
_entity_poly.pdbx_seq_one_letter_code
_entity_poly.pdbx_strand_id
1 'polypeptide(L)'
;MSCSTSQTAEIDGLVSKYKILQEDLTSSRSAHQTLLQQLNENEMVESELEIVAESPIGDGAVFKLVGPVLMRNDLGDARETVQKRMEFITGEMCVIVRHIS
;
A
#
# COMPACT_ATOMS: atom_id res chain seq x y z
N MET A 1 -36.60 -38.42 -5.26
CA MET A 1 -36.34 -37.12 -5.93
C MET A 1 -35.99 -36.00 -4.96
N SER A 2 -36.36 -36.07 -3.68
CA SER A 2 -36.02 -35.07 -2.64
C SER A 2 -34.55 -35.05 -2.19
N CYS A 3 -33.84 -36.17 -2.28
CA CYS A 3 -32.43 -36.28 -1.87
C CYS A 3 -31.46 -35.57 -2.83
N SER A 4 -31.72 -35.62 -4.14
CA SER A 4 -30.89 -34.98 -5.16
C SER A 4 -30.98 -33.45 -5.15
N THR A 5 -32.14 -32.89 -4.83
CA THR A 5 -32.33 -31.44 -4.71
C THR A 5 -31.62 -30.85 -3.47
N SER A 6 -31.52 -31.63 -2.39
CA SER A 6 -30.76 -31.24 -1.19
C SER A 6 -29.27 -31.11 -1.49
N GLN A 7 -28.71 -32.02 -2.27
CA GLN A 7 -27.28 -32.01 -2.63
C GLN A 7 -26.92 -30.87 -3.58
N THR A 8 -27.79 -30.51 -4.53
CA THR A 8 -27.55 -29.35 -5.41
C THR A 8 -27.55 -28.02 -4.66
N ALA A 9 -28.44 -27.83 -3.69
CA ALA A 9 -28.48 -26.60 -2.90
C ALA A 9 -27.21 -26.40 -2.05
N GLU A 10 -26.65 -27.48 -1.51
CA GLU A 10 -25.37 -27.44 -0.79
C GLU A 10 -24.21 -27.10 -1.72
N ILE A 11 -24.17 -27.70 -2.93
CA ILE A 11 -23.15 -27.41 -3.94
C ILE A 11 -23.21 -25.94 -4.38
N ASP A 12 -24.40 -25.41 -4.65
CA ASP A 12 -24.58 -24.00 -5.04
C ASP A 12 -24.10 -23.05 -3.94
N GLY A 13 -24.38 -23.38 -2.67
CA GLY A 13 -23.88 -22.65 -1.52
C GLY A 13 -22.35 -22.64 -1.42
N LEU A 14 -21.71 -23.78 -1.68
CA LEU A 14 -20.24 -23.89 -1.72
C LEU A 14 -19.64 -23.11 -2.88
N VAL A 15 -20.24 -23.18 -4.07
CA VAL A 15 -19.80 -22.41 -5.25
C VAL A 15 -19.92 -20.91 -4.99
N SER A 16 -20.99 -20.45 -4.33
CA SER A 16 -21.13 -19.04 -3.96
C SER A 16 -20.03 -18.59 -2.99
N LYS A 17 -19.72 -19.38 -1.96
CA LYS A 17 -18.64 -19.07 -1.01
C LYS A 17 -17.27 -19.04 -1.71
N TYR A 18 -17.03 -19.97 -2.62
CA TYR A 18 -15.79 -20.01 -3.40
C TYR A 18 -15.61 -18.75 -4.25
N LYS A 19 -16.66 -18.29 -4.92
CA LYS A 19 -16.61 -17.05 -5.72
C LYS A 19 -16.27 -15.82 -4.88
N ILE A 20 -16.91 -15.68 -3.71
CA ILE A 20 -16.63 -14.59 -2.78
C ILE A 20 -15.16 -14.62 -2.34
N LEU A 21 -14.65 -15.77 -1.92
CA LEU A 21 -13.24 -15.92 -1.53
C LEU A 21 -12.28 -15.60 -2.70
N GLN A 22 -12.65 -15.96 -3.92
CA GLN A 22 -11.87 -15.65 -5.11
C GLN A 22 -11.81 -14.14 -5.38
N GLU A 23 -12.96 -13.46 -5.27
CA GLU A 23 -13.04 -12.00 -5.40
C GLU A 23 -12.21 -11.30 -4.31
N ASP A 24 -12.35 -11.70 -3.06
CA ASP A 24 -11.59 -11.17 -1.92
C ASP A 24 -10.08 -11.34 -2.11
N LEU A 25 -9.63 -12.52 -2.56
CA LEU A 25 -8.23 -12.79 -2.87
C LEU A 25 -7.70 -11.85 -3.96
N THR A 26 -8.46 -11.65 -5.05
CA THR A 26 -8.04 -10.78 -6.15
C THR A 26 -7.95 -9.32 -5.73
N SER A 27 -8.93 -8.85 -4.94
CA SER A 27 -8.95 -7.50 -4.39
C SER A 27 -7.76 -7.26 -3.46
N SER A 28 -7.54 -8.18 -2.52
CA SER A 28 -6.43 -8.14 -1.57
C SER A 28 -5.07 -8.13 -2.25
N ARG A 29 -4.90 -8.95 -3.30
CA ARG A 29 -3.67 -8.98 -4.10
C ARG A 29 -3.42 -7.66 -4.86
N SER A 30 -4.45 -7.05 -5.42
CA SER A 30 -4.34 -5.77 -6.11
C SER A 30 -3.95 -4.63 -5.15
N ALA A 31 -4.57 -4.60 -3.96
CA ALA A 31 -4.22 -3.67 -2.91
C ALA A 31 -2.76 -3.86 -2.45
N HIS A 32 -2.32 -5.10 -2.22
CA HIS A 32 -0.94 -5.41 -1.87
C HIS A 32 0.08 -4.90 -2.90
N GLN A 33 -0.18 -5.14 -4.20
CA GLN A 33 0.68 -4.67 -5.28
C GLN A 33 0.78 -3.14 -5.31
N THR A 34 -0.35 -2.46 -5.09
CA THR A 34 -0.38 -0.99 -5.05
C THR A 34 0.43 -0.45 -3.88
N LEU A 35 0.28 -1.02 -2.68
CA LEU A 35 1.05 -0.61 -1.51
C LEU A 35 2.55 -0.89 -1.68
N LEU A 36 2.93 -2.00 -2.32
CA LEU A 36 4.34 -2.28 -2.63
C LEU A 36 4.95 -1.23 -3.55
N GLN A 37 4.22 -0.84 -4.60
CA GLN A 37 4.67 0.23 -5.48
C GLN A 37 4.86 1.54 -4.71
N GLN A 38 3.89 1.91 -3.88
CA GLN A 38 3.96 3.14 -3.07
C GLN A 38 5.12 3.09 -2.06
N LEU A 39 5.38 1.93 -1.45
CA LEU A 39 6.51 1.77 -0.53
C LEU A 39 7.83 2.02 -1.24
N ASN A 40 8.05 1.35 -2.38
CA ASN A 40 9.27 1.49 -3.17
C ASN A 40 9.48 2.95 -3.65
N GLU A 41 8.40 3.65 -4.04
CA GLU A 41 8.47 5.08 -4.37
C GLU A 41 8.91 5.94 -3.17
N ASN A 42 8.44 5.64 -1.95
CA ASN A 42 8.84 6.39 -0.76
C ASN A 42 10.27 6.05 -0.31
N GLU A 43 10.71 4.79 -0.42
CA GLU A 43 12.09 4.38 -0.14
C GLU A 43 13.10 5.06 -1.08
N MET A 44 12.74 5.21 -2.36
CA MET A 44 13.56 5.99 -3.30
C MET A 44 13.64 7.46 -2.90
N VAL A 45 12.52 8.09 -2.53
CA VAL A 45 12.51 9.49 -2.07
C VAL A 45 13.33 9.66 -0.79
N GLU A 46 13.22 8.74 0.16
CA GLU A 46 14.03 8.76 1.38
C GLU A 46 15.52 8.73 1.06
N SER A 47 15.93 7.83 0.17
CA SER A 47 17.32 7.72 -0.29
C SER A 47 17.80 9.01 -0.96
N GLU A 48 16.97 9.65 -1.78
CA GLU A 48 17.29 10.95 -2.39
C GLU A 48 17.43 12.06 -1.34
N LEU A 49 16.58 12.09 -0.32
CA LEU A 49 16.67 13.06 0.78
C LEU A 49 17.94 12.86 1.62
N GLU A 50 18.41 11.62 1.79
CA GLU A 50 19.68 11.34 2.46
C GLU A 50 20.87 11.88 1.67
N ILE A 51 20.88 11.70 0.34
CA ILE A 51 21.90 12.28 -0.54
C ILE A 51 21.90 13.82 -0.45
N VAL A 52 20.71 14.44 -0.37
CA VAL A 52 20.60 15.89 -0.18
C VAL A 52 21.17 16.33 1.16
N ALA A 53 20.95 15.57 2.23
CA ALA A 53 21.49 15.85 3.57
C ALA A 53 23.03 15.79 3.61
N GLU A 54 23.63 14.88 2.84
CA GLU A 54 25.09 14.71 2.75
C GLU A 54 25.77 15.73 1.80
N SER A 55 24.97 16.48 1.04
CA SER A 55 25.47 17.45 0.08
C SER A 55 26.21 18.62 0.75
N PRO A 56 27.34 19.09 0.19
CA PRO A 56 28.08 20.24 0.72
C PRO A 56 27.33 21.58 0.63
N ILE A 57 26.12 21.59 0.05
CA ILE A 57 25.26 22.77 -0.09
C ILE A 57 24.42 23.04 1.19
N GLY A 58 24.54 22.23 2.25
CA GLY A 58 23.70 22.31 3.46
C GLY A 58 22.39 21.55 3.29
N ASP A 59 21.32 21.92 4.00
CA ASP A 59 20.00 21.23 4.00
C ASP A 59 19.30 21.14 2.62
N GLY A 60 19.93 21.64 1.55
CA GLY A 60 19.41 21.64 0.20
C GLY A 60 18.16 22.51 0.05
N ALA A 61 17.77 22.78 -1.19
CA ALA A 61 16.51 23.47 -1.45
C ALA A 61 15.41 22.41 -1.69
N VAL A 62 14.85 21.89 -0.60
CA VAL A 62 13.73 20.93 -0.67
C VAL A 62 12.43 21.70 -0.88
N PHE A 63 11.62 21.25 -1.84
CA PHE A 63 10.33 21.84 -2.14
C PHE A 63 9.24 20.78 -2.19
N LYS A 64 8.08 21.10 -1.63
CA LYS A 64 6.88 20.28 -1.69
C LYS A 64 5.90 20.86 -2.70
N LEU A 65 5.39 20.03 -3.59
CA LEU A 65 4.29 20.41 -4.49
C LEU A 65 2.97 20.46 -3.70
N VAL A 66 2.35 21.64 -3.64
CA VAL A 66 1.06 21.88 -3.02
C VAL A 66 0.13 22.51 -4.06
N GLY A 67 -0.77 21.71 -4.64
CA GLY A 67 -1.58 22.16 -5.77
C GLY A 67 -0.69 22.57 -6.96
N PRO A 68 -0.87 23.75 -7.57
CA PRO A 68 -0.06 24.20 -8.69
C PRO A 68 1.28 24.87 -8.29
N VAL A 69 1.64 24.91 -7.00
CA VAL A 69 2.81 25.66 -6.51
C VAL A 69 3.83 24.78 -5.79
N LEU A 70 5.11 25.17 -5.89
CA LEU A 70 6.21 24.62 -5.09
C LEU A 70 6.41 25.47 -3.84
N MET A 71 6.25 24.86 -2.67
CA MET A 71 6.49 25.50 -1.38
C MET A 71 7.82 25.02 -0.81
N ARG A 72 8.64 25.95 -0.31
CA ARG A 72 9.86 25.58 0.41
C ARG A 72 9.48 24.70 1.60
N ASN A 73 10.15 23.57 1.74
CA ASN A 73 9.93 22.61 2.81
C ASN A 73 11.24 22.37 3.54
N ASP A 74 11.18 22.22 4.86
CA ASP A 74 12.35 21.82 5.64
C ASP A 74 12.75 20.37 5.30
N LEU A 75 14.04 20.08 5.32
CA LEU A 75 14.54 18.74 5.02
C LEU A 75 14.12 17.73 6.10
N GLY A 76 14.14 18.12 7.37
CA GLY A 76 13.67 17.31 8.48
C GLY A 76 12.17 17.00 8.35
N ASP A 77 11.36 18.00 8.06
CA ASP A 77 9.92 17.83 7.84
C ASP A 77 9.61 16.92 6.64
N ALA A 78 10.42 17.02 5.56
CA ALA A 78 10.30 16.14 4.40
C ALA A 78 10.57 14.68 4.78
N ARG A 79 11.66 14.43 5.51
CA ARG A 79 12.03 13.08 5.98
C ARG A 79 10.98 12.50 6.93
N GLU A 80 10.51 13.27 7.90
CA GLU A 80 9.48 12.82 8.83
C GLU A 80 8.18 12.46 8.10
N THR A 81 7.81 13.23 7.08
CA THR A 81 6.63 12.94 6.25
C THR A 81 6.78 11.63 5.49
N VAL A 82 7.95 11.40 4.87
CA VAL A 82 8.24 10.16 4.12
C VAL A 82 8.25 8.96 5.07
N GLN A 83 8.93 9.08 6.21
CA GLN A 83 9.00 8.01 7.22
C GLN A 83 7.62 7.62 7.74
N LYS A 84 6.79 8.59 8.16
CA LYS A 84 5.42 8.32 8.62
C LYS A 84 4.58 7.63 7.55
N ARG A 85 4.81 7.97 6.27
CA ARG A 85 4.10 7.33 5.16
C ARG A 85 4.53 5.89 4.97
N MET A 86 5.82 5.59 5.05
CA MET A 86 6.32 4.21 5.01
C MET A 86 5.80 3.38 6.18
N GLU A 87 5.80 3.92 7.40
CA GLU A 87 5.25 3.26 8.59
C GLU A 87 3.77 2.89 8.41
N PHE A 88 2.97 3.82 7.86
CA PHE A 88 1.58 3.55 7.53
C PHE A 88 1.43 2.45 6.46
N ILE A 89 2.18 2.54 5.36
CA ILE A 89 2.11 1.57 4.26
C ILE A 89 2.51 0.16 4.72
N THR A 90 3.61 0.05 5.48
CA THR A 90 4.09 -1.24 6.02
C THR A 90 3.10 -1.84 7.02
N GLY A 91 2.46 -1.00 7.84
CA GLY A 91 1.36 -1.41 8.72
C GLY A 91 0.17 -2.00 7.94
N GLU A 92 -0.33 -1.27 6.93
CA GLU A 92 -1.43 -1.73 6.08
C GLU A 92 -1.07 -3.00 5.31
N MET A 93 0.16 -3.11 4.81
CA MET A 93 0.63 -4.30 4.11
C MET A 93 0.65 -5.53 5.02
N CYS A 94 1.03 -5.38 6.29
CA CYS A 94 0.97 -6.46 7.28
C CYS A 94 -0.47 -6.96 7.48
N VAL A 95 -1.44 -6.04 7.54
CA VAL A 95 -2.87 -6.39 7.66
C VAL A 95 -3.33 -7.18 6.43
N ILE A 96 -2.98 -6.74 5.23
CA ILE A 96 -3.36 -7.42 3.97
C ILE A 96 -2.76 -8.82 3.87
N VAL A 97 -1.47 -8.98 4.19
CA VAL A 97 -0.81 -10.30 4.14
C VAL A 97 -1.45 -11.28 5.13
N ARG A 98 -1.86 -10.81 6.32
CA ARG A 98 -2.62 -11.62 7.28
C ARG A 98 -4.02 -12.01 6.80
N HIS A 99 -4.60 -11.26 5.88
CA HIS A 99 -5.89 -11.61 5.28
C HIS A 99 -5.75 -12.65 4.16
N ILE A 100 -4.55 -12.76 3.55
CA ILE A 100 -4.25 -13.71 2.46
C ILE A 100 -3.71 -15.05 2.99
N SER A 101 -3.00 -15.05 4.12
CA SER A 101 -2.29 -16.22 4.71
C SER A 101 -3.14 -16.98 5.71
#